data_AF-A0A821PHA0-F1
#
_entry.id   AF-A0A821PHA0-F1
#
_cell.length_a   1.000
_cell.length_b   1.000
_cell.length_c   1.000
_cell.angle_alpha   90.00
_cell.angle_beta   90.00
_cell.angle_gamma   90.00
#
_symmetry.space_group_name_H-M   'P 1'
#
loop_
_entity.id
_entity.type
_entity.pdbx_description
1 polymer ?
#
loop_
_entity_poly.entity_id
_entity_poly.type
_entity_poly.pdbx_seq_one_letter_code
_entity_poly.pdbx_strand_id
1 'polypeptide(L)'
;MTLRVEVPGEKIVNVDTCKCTKSFSSEIKKREGKLSRRIKQIIKNTWSFRSKVTVEPYVVCYILPSVLAGLAVQNLCLEKSCLVNLSYDERTCTNIMQGRTSNLTEQEQNVQKMVASMTAWSFPLQTALPGILALFVGAWSDRTGNRKTFMVLPILGKLISIIGIILSTMFFRQVGVNETAVIEGLPPALAGGRVAMTMAVYSYITDITSESERTFRLGIITAILTLSRPIGLALSGIMTKRFGYYGVFTVACFFYLTGFVYILLRLKEKTKKTVETDNKESVSFSVKDLVATVNVAFQPREGFRRLQIILIMFAYMLIVGPVLGK
;
A
#
# COMPACT_ATOMS: atom_id res chain seq x y z
N MET A 1 79.84 52.22 16.21
CA MET A 1 80.52 53.25 15.38
C MET A 1 79.48 53.80 14.41
N THR A 2 79.35 55.12 14.39
CA THR A 2 78.28 55.96 13.83
C THR A 2 78.29 56.12 12.31
N LEU A 3 77.08 56.19 11.70
CA LEU A 3 76.62 57.05 10.57
C LEU A 3 77.32 56.87 9.19
N ARG A 4 76.74 57.01 7.98
CA ARG A 4 75.56 57.74 7.40
C ARG A 4 75.51 57.36 5.87
N VAL A 5 74.41 57.31 5.10
CA VAL A 5 73.83 58.37 4.19
C VAL A 5 73.00 57.62 3.10
N GLU A 6 71.66 57.73 3.06
CA GLU A 6 70.73 58.51 2.18
C GLU A 6 70.13 57.80 0.92
N VAL A 7 68.85 58.14 0.68
CA VAL A 7 67.85 57.66 -0.30
C VAL A 7 67.94 58.49 -1.60
N PRO A 8 67.57 57.98 -2.80
CA PRO A 8 66.22 58.23 -3.39
C PRO A 8 65.76 57.04 -4.28
N GLY A 9 64.52 56.83 -4.74
CA GLY A 9 63.29 57.61 -4.78
C GLY A 9 62.23 56.76 -5.50
N GLU A 10 60.97 56.97 -5.13
CA GLU A 10 59.79 56.19 -5.47
C GLU A 10 59.22 56.60 -6.85
N LYS A 11 58.78 55.64 -7.68
CA LYS A 11 57.86 55.88 -8.80
C LYS A 11 56.72 54.85 -8.73
N ILE A 12 55.56 55.30 -8.25
CA ILE A 12 54.30 54.56 -8.26
C ILE A 12 53.66 54.74 -9.64
N VAL A 13 53.51 53.66 -10.39
CA VAL A 13 52.68 53.62 -11.61
C VAL A 13 51.23 53.39 -11.17
N ASN A 14 50.38 54.38 -11.45
CA ASN A 14 48.96 54.38 -11.14
C ASN A 14 48.23 53.41 -12.09
N VAL A 15 47.70 52.30 -11.56
CA VAL A 15 46.83 51.39 -12.32
C VAL A 15 45.39 51.75 -12.00
N ASP A 16 44.72 52.41 -12.94
CA ASP A 16 43.29 52.70 -12.86
C ASP A 16 42.49 51.40 -12.68
N THR A 17 41.70 51.33 -11.62
CA THR A 17 40.83 50.19 -11.31
C THR A 17 39.77 49.99 -12.39
N CYS A 18 39.84 48.88 -13.13
CA CYS A 18 38.86 48.51 -14.15
C CYS A 18 37.43 48.35 -13.58
N LYS A 19 36.44 49.00 -14.22
CA LYS A 19 34.98 48.90 -13.97
C LYS A 19 34.37 47.50 -14.17
N CYS A 20 35.12 46.51 -14.69
CA CYS A 20 34.59 45.19 -15.04
C CYS A 20 34.18 44.32 -13.83
N THR A 21 34.83 44.47 -12.67
CA THR A 21 34.59 43.60 -11.49
C THR A 21 33.19 43.81 -10.88
N LYS A 22 32.67 45.04 -10.93
CA LYS A 22 31.30 45.36 -10.45
C LYS A 22 30.22 44.74 -11.33
N SER A 23 30.43 44.73 -12.65
CA SER A 23 29.49 44.15 -13.61
C SER A 23 29.35 42.63 -13.41
N PHE A 24 30.49 41.93 -13.30
CA PHE A 24 30.51 40.47 -13.09
C PHE A 24 29.92 40.04 -11.74
N SER A 25 30.21 40.76 -10.66
CA SER A 25 29.61 40.51 -9.33
C SER A 25 28.09 40.74 -9.34
N SER A 26 27.60 41.73 -10.11
CA SER A 26 26.17 41.98 -10.26
C SER A 26 25.46 40.87 -11.03
N GLU A 27 26.09 40.28 -12.05
CA GLU A 27 25.54 39.14 -12.79
C GLU A 27 25.47 37.87 -11.95
N ILE A 28 26.49 37.60 -11.12
CA ILE A 28 26.49 36.47 -10.17
C ILE A 28 25.34 36.63 -9.17
N LYS A 29 25.20 37.79 -8.52
CA LYS A 29 24.07 38.06 -7.61
C LYS A 29 22.71 37.93 -8.30
N LYS A 30 22.62 38.32 -9.57
CA LYS A 30 21.39 38.20 -10.37
C LYS A 30 21.07 36.74 -10.72
N ARG A 31 22.09 35.91 -11.01
CA ARG A 31 21.95 34.46 -11.22
C ARG A 31 21.58 33.74 -9.93
N GLU A 32 22.23 34.04 -8.79
CA GLU A 32 21.90 33.49 -7.48
C GLU A 32 20.48 33.86 -7.04
N GLY A 33 20.06 35.12 -7.26
CA GLY A 33 18.70 35.56 -7.00
C GLY A 33 17.67 34.86 -7.88
N LYS A 34 17.98 34.60 -9.15
CA LYS A 34 17.12 33.86 -10.08
C LYS A 34 17.03 32.37 -9.73
N LEU A 35 18.12 31.76 -9.30
CA LEU A 35 18.18 30.37 -8.82
C LEU A 35 17.42 30.21 -7.49
N SER A 36 17.61 31.10 -6.53
CA SER A 36 16.89 31.14 -5.26
C SER A 36 15.38 31.29 -5.45
N ARG A 37 14.93 32.15 -6.38
CA ARG A 37 13.51 32.27 -6.74
C ARG A 37 12.96 31.01 -7.38
N ARG A 38 13.71 30.37 -8.30
CA ARG A 38 13.33 29.08 -8.90
C ARG A 38 13.20 27.98 -7.86
N ILE A 39 14.15 27.88 -6.93
CA ILE A 39 14.13 26.90 -5.83
C ILE A 39 12.94 27.17 -4.90
N LYS A 40 12.71 28.43 -4.49
CA LYS A 40 11.53 28.79 -3.68
C LYS A 40 10.22 28.48 -4.39
N GLN A 41 10.15 28.69 -5.71
CA GLN A 41 8.96 28.40 -6.49
C GLN A 41 8.75 26.90 -6.69
N ILE A 42 9.82 26.12 -6.89
CA ILE A 42 9.76 24.65 -6.90
C ILE A 42 9.32 24.15 -5.52
N ILE A 43 9.92 24.62 -4.43
CA ILE A 43 9.52 24.25 -3.07
C ILE A 43 8.07 24.61 -2.80
N LYS A 44 7.61 25.81 -3.19
CA LYS A 44 6.20 26.23 -3.04
C LYS A 44 5.26 25.37 -3.87
N ASN A 45 5.62 25.04 -5.11
CA ASN A 45 4.82 24.17 -5.98
C ASN A 45 4.80 22.73 -5.46
N THR A 46 5.94 22.21 -5.01
CA THR A 46 6.06 20.88 -4.39
C THR A 46 5.30 20.83 -3.06
N TRP A 47 5.34 21.86 -2.23
CA TRP A 47 4.61 21.91 -0.96
C TRP A 47 3.10 22.05 -1.17
N SER A 48 2.68 22.85 -2.17
CA SER A 48 1.29 22.94 -2.63
C SER A 48 0.80 21.59 -3.18
N PHE A 49 1.60 20.91 -4.00
CA PHE A 49 1.28 19.56 -4.47
C PHE A 49 1.21 18.56 -3.31
N ARG A 50 2.16 18.62 -2.37
CA ARG A 50 2.20 17.76 -1.18
C ARG A 50 1.04 18.00 -0.23
N SER A 51 0.44 19.19 -0.23
CA SER A 51 -0.78 19.49 0.53
C SER A 51 -2.04 18.88 -0.08
N LYS A 52 -2.02 18.56 -1.38
CA LYS A 52 -3.12 17.90 -2.11
C LYS A 52 -3.03 16.37 -2.07
N VAL A 53 -1.82 15.83 -1.90
CA VAL A 53 -1.59 14.39 -1.70
C VAL A 53 -1.94 14.01 -0.27
N THR A 54 -2.96 13.17 -0.08
CA THR A 54 -3.41 12.74 1.25
C THR A 54 -3.26 11.23 1.43
N VAL A 55 -4.20 10.43 0.93
CA VAL A 55 -4.23 8.97 1.14
C VAL A 55 -3.64 8.18 -0.03
N GLU A 56 -3.41 8.82 -1.17
CA GLU A 56 -2.92 8.17 -2.39
C GLU A 56 -1.61 7.41 -2.16
N PRO A 57 -0.57 7.96 -1.49
CA PRO A 57 0.69 7.25 -1.27
C PRO A 57 0.52 6.03 -0.38
N TYR A 58 -0.37 6.10 0.61
CA TYR A 58 -0.72 4.98 1.46
C TYR A 58 -1.31 3.83 0.63
N VAL A 59 -2.27 4.13 -0.25
CA VAL A 59 -2.91 3.11 -1.10
C VAL A 59 -1.88 2.42 -1.99
N VAL A 60 -0.94 3.18 -2.58
CA VAL A 60 0.18 2.61 -3.35
C VAL A 60 1.03 1.70 -2.48
N CYS A 61 1.44 2.16 -1.29
CA CYS A 61 2.26 1.40 -0.36
C CYS A 61 1.55 0.19 0.26
N TYR A 62 0.24 0.08 0.12
CA TYR A 62 -0.52 -1.09 0.56
C TYR A 62 -0.76 -2.08 -0.58
N ILE A 63 -1.22 -1.62 -1.74
CA ILE A 63 -1.65 -2.51 -2.83
C ILE A 63 -0.49 -3.02 -3.66
N LEU A 64 0.44 -2.14 -4.04
CA LEU A 64 1.56 -2.53 -4.89
C LEU A 64 2.39 -3.68 -4.29
N PRO A 65 2.89 -3.59 -3.04
CA PRO A 65 3.59 -4.70 -2.41
C PRO A 65 2.69 -5.92 -2.16
N SER A 66 1.37 -5.74 -1.97
CA SER A 66 0.45 -6.87 -1.79
C SER A 66 0.32 -7.72 -3.05
N VAL A 67 0.30 -7.08 -4.23
CA VAL A 67 0.28 -7.81 -5.50
C VAL A 67 1.64 -8.42 -5.77
N LEU A 68 2.71 -7.65 -5.51
CA LEU A 68 4.09 -8.10 -5.71
C LEU A 68 4.38 -9.37 -4.89
N ALA A 69 4.11 -9.31 -3.58
CA ALA A 69 4.32 -10.42 -2.65
C ALA A 69 3.34 -11.57 -2.90
N GLY A 70 2.08 -11.29 -3.27
CA GLY A 70 1.09 -12.34 -3.51
C GLY A 70 1.51 -13.35 -4.59
N LEU A 71 2.07 -12.87 -5.70
CA LEU A 71 2.59 -13.78 -6.75
C LEU A 71 3.81 -14.58 -6.26
N ALA A 72 4.71 -13.94 -5.50
CA ALA A 72 5.85 -14.63 -4.92
C ALA A 72 5.44 -15.69 -3.88
N VAL A 73 4.42 -15.43 -3.07
CA VAL A 73 3.86 -16.41 -2.13
C VAL A 73 3.20 -17.56 -2.89
N GLN A 74 2.46 -17.29 -3.98
CA GLN A 74 1.87 -18.34 -4.80
C GLN A 74 2.94 -19.29 -5.36
N ASN A 75 4.04 -18.76 -5.88
CA ASN A 75 5.18 -19.55 -6.37
C ASN A 75 5.88 -20.31 -5.22
N LEU A 76 6.06 -19.66 -4.07
CA LEU A 76 6.62 -20.30 -2.87
C LEU A 76 5.75 -21.48 -2.41
N CYS A 77 4.42 -21.34 -2.41
CA CYS A 77 3.49 -22.39 -2.04
C CYS A 77 3.51 -23.55 -3.03
N LEU A 78 3.65 -23.28 -4.34
CA LEU A 78 3.87 -24.32 -5.35
C LEU A 78 5.15 -25.12 -5.06
N GLU A 79 6.26 -24.43 -4.84
CA GLU A 79 7.55 -25.07 -4.56
C GLU A 79 7.53 -25.87 -3.25
N LYS A 80 6.94 -25.31 -2.18
CA LYS A 80 6.74 -26.00 -0.90
C LYS A 80 5.82 -27.21 -1.02
N SER A 81 4.74 -27.12 -1.80
CA SER A 81 3.83 -28.26 -1.98
C SER A 81 4.55 -29.46 -2.60
N CYS A 82 5.49 -29.19 -3.51
CA CYS A 82 6.28 -30.23 -4.18
C CYS A 82 7.36 -30.83 -3.26
N LEU A 83 8.15 -29.98 -2.61
CA LEU A 83 9.32 -30.43 -1.83
C LEU A 83 9.01 -30.89 -0.40
N VAL A 84 8.02 -30.27 0.25
CA VAL A 84 7.75 -30.47 1.69
C VAL A 84 6.53 -31.36 1.87
N ASN A 85 5.41 -31.03 1.23
CA ASN A 85 4.16 -31.77 1.41
C ASN A 85 4.16 -33.11 0.66
N LEU A 86 4.56 -33.10 -0.62
CA LEU A 86 4.61 -34.32 -1.46
C LEU A 86 5.97 -35.04 -1.41
N SER A 87 7.00 -34.40 -0.85
CA SER A 87 8.34 -34.97 -0.68
C SER A 87 8.96 -35.49 -2.00
N TYR A 88 8.71 -34.81 -3.12
CA TYR A 88 9.34 -35.14 -4.39
C TYR A 88 10.80 -34.66 -4.47
N ASP A 89 11.58 -35.28 -5.36
CA ASP A 89 12.97 -34.90 -5.61
C ASP A 89 13.09 -33.46 -6.12
N GLU A 90 14.18 -32.79 -5.76
CA GLU A 90 14.46 -31.40 -6.15
C GLU A 90 14.49 -31.20 -7.68
N ARG A 91 14.98 -32.21 -8.42
CA ARG A 91 15.00 -32.20 -9.89
C ARG A 91 13.58 -32.24 -10.47
N THR A 92 12.71 -33.05 -9.90
CA THR A 92 11.29 -33.17 -10.28
C THR A 92 10.58 -31.83 -10.08
N CYS A 93 10.74 -31.23 -8.90
CA CYS A 93 10.12 -29.93 -8.60
C CYS A 93 10.67 -28.81 -9.48
N THR A 94 11.98 -28.78 -9.73
CA THR A 94 12.59 -27.78 -10.62
C THR A 94 12.06 -27.90 -12.06
N ASN A 95 11.88 -29.12 -12.56
CA ASN A 95 11.30 -29.35 -13.89
C ASN A 95 9.84 -28.88 -13.97
N ILE A 96 9.03 -29.14 -12.94
CA ILE A 96 7.65 -28.65 -12.86
C ILE A 96 7.61 -27.12 -12.83
N MET A 97 8.45 -26.47 -12.02
CA MET A 97 8.51 -24.99 -11.94
C MET A 97 9.00 -24.34 -13.25
N GLN A 98 9.77 -25.07 -14.08
CA GLN A 98 10.24 -24.61 -15.39
C GLN A 98 9.26 -24.92 -16.54
N GLY A 99 8.13 -25.57 -16.26
CA GLY A 99 7.17 -26.00 -17.28
C GLY A 99 7.66 -27.16 -18.16
N ARG A 100 8.66 -27.92 -17.70
CA ARG A 100 9.22 -29.10 -18.40
C ARG A 100 8.50 -30.37 -17.93
N THR A 101 7.23 -30.54 -18.29
CA THR A 101 6.34 -31.54 -17.68
C THR A 101 5.95 -32.73 -18.56
N SER A 102 6.63 -32.95 -19.69
CA SER A 102 6.29 -34.01 -20.66
C SER A 102 6.16 -35.42 -20.07
N ASN A 103 6.93 -35.73 -19.01
CA ASN A 103 6.91 -37.02 -18.32
C ASN A 103 6.49 -36.90 -16.83
N LEU A 104 5.98 -35.73 -16.42
CA LEU A 104 5.73 -35.35 -15.01
C LEU A 104 4.28 -34.89 -14.80
N THR A 105 3.37 -35.26 -15.70
CA THR A 105 1.99 -34.77 -15.70
C THR A 105 1.23 -35.16 -14.43
N GLU A 106 1.45 -36.36 -13.89
CA GLU A 106 0.83 -36.81 -12.64
C GLU A 106 1.33 -36.01 -11.44
N GLN A 107 2.65 -35.80 -11.35
CA GLN A 107 3.28 -35.03 -10.28
C GLN A 107 2.84 -33.56 -10.32
N GLU A 108 2.76 -32.97 -11.51
CA GLU A 108 2.23 -31.62 -11.73
C GLU A 108 0.78 -31.51 -11.25
N GLN A 109 -0.07 -32.48 -11.62
CA GLN A 109 -1.47 -32.51 -11.17
C GLN A 109 -1.58 -32.62 -9.65
N ASN A 110 -0.74 -33.43 -9.00
CA ASN A 110 -0.74 -33.57 -7.54
C ASN A 110 -0.33 -32.27 -6.84
N VAL A 111 0.72 -31.60 -7.34
CA VAL A 111 1.18 -30.29 -6.85
C VAL A 111 0.07 -29.24 -7.00
N GLN A 112 -0.53 -29.15 -8.19
CA GLN A 112 -1.60 -28.19 -8.47
C GLN A 112 -2.84 -28.47 -7.61
N LYS A 113 -3.22 -29.75 -7.43
CA LYS A 113 -4.35 -30.16 -6.58
C LYS A 113 -4.12 -29.78 -5.12
N MET A 114 -2.89 -29.90 -4.61
CA MET A 114 -2.54 -29.49 -3.25
C MET A 114 -2.67 -27.96 -3.07
N VAL A 115 -2.13 -27.17 -4.00
CA VAL A 115 -2.23 -25.70 -3.94
C VAL A 115 -3.67 -25.22 -4.15
N ALA A 116 -4.42 -25.86 -5.05
CA ALA A 116 -5.83 -25.57 -5.27
C ALA A 116 -6.65 -25.87 -4.01
N SER A 117 -6.40 -27.01 -3.35
CA SER A 117 -7.04 -27.35 -2.08
C SER A 117 -6.72 -26.31 -0.99
N MET A 118 -5.46 -25.90 -0.87
CA MET A 118 -5.07 -24.84 0.06
C MET A 118 -5.75 -23.50 -0.23
N THR A 119 -5.80 -23.11 -1.50
CA THR A 119 -6.46 -21.87 -1.93
C THR A 119 -7.95 -21.91 -1.64
N ALA A 120 -8.61 -23.05 -1.87
CA ALA A 120 -10.04 -23.23 -1.70
C ALA A 120 -10.51 -22.98 -0.25
N TRP A 121 -9.74 -23.39 0.77
CA TRP A 121 -10.11 -23.12 2.16
C TRP A 121 -9.57 -21.78 2.69
N SER A 122 -8.38 -21.36 2.25
CA SER A 122 -7.71 -20.15 2.78
C SER A 122 -8.30 -18.86 2.21
N PHE A 123 -8.70 -18.83 0.94
CA PHE A 123 -9.22 -17.62 0.31
C PHE A 123 -10.56 -17.15 0.91
N PRO A 124 -11.56 -18.02 1.18
CA PRO A 124 -12.76 -17.64 1.90
C PRO A 124 -12.46 -17.10 3.29
N LEU A 125 -11.54 -17.72 4.03
CA LEU A 125 -11.13 -17.22 5.35
C LEU A 125 -10.56 -15.80 5.26
N GLN A 126 -9.76 -15.52 4.23
CA GLN A 126 -9.15 -14.21 3.98
C GLN A 126 -10.12 -13.14 3.49
N THR A 127 -11.32 -13.50 3.02
CA THR A 127 -12.27 -12.55 2.40
C THR A 127 -13.59 -12.45 3.16
N ALA A 128 -14.17 -13.58 3.58
CA ALA A 128 -15.41 -13.63 4.34
C ALA A 128 -15.22 -13.04 5.75
N LEU A 129 -14.14 -13.39 6.44
CA LEU A 129 -13.87 -12.88 7.79
C LEU A 129 -13.70 -11.35 7.77
N PRO A 130 -12.87 -10.75 6.90
CA PRO A 130 -12.86 -9.30 6.69
C PRO A 130 -14.19 -8.68 6.31
N GLY A 131 -14.97 -9.35 5.46
CA GLY A 131 -16.28 -8.86 5.04
C GLY A 131 -17.25 -8.74 6.22
N ILE A 132 -17.29 -9.77 7.07
CA ILE A 132 -18.09 -9.77 8.30
C ILE A 132 -17.58 -8.69 9.25
N LEU A 133 -16.27 -8.66 9.53
CA LEU A 133 -15.68 -7.64 10.39
C LEU A 133 -15.94 -6.24 9.88
N ALA A 134 -15.89 -6.01 8.56
CA ALA A 134 -16.17 -4.72 7.94
C ALA A 134 -17.59 -4.20 8.21
N LEU A 135 -18.58 -5.06 8.47
CA LEU A 135 -19.92 -4.63 8.87
C LEU A 135 -19.90 -3.99 10.28
N PHE A 136 -19.25 -4.65 11.24
CA PHE A 136 -19.07 -4.15 12.60
C PHE A 136 -18.21 -2.87 12.63
N VAL A 137 -17.10 -2.94 11.90
CA VAL A 137 -16.08 -1.90 11.77
C VAL A 137 -16.60 -0.68 11.02
N GLY A 138 -17.37 -0.88 9.95
CA GLY A 138 -17.99 0.20 9.17
C GLY A 138 -18.96 1.01 10.00
N ALA A 139 -19.89 0.34 10.69
CA ALA A 139 -20.86 0.99 11.57
C ALA A 139 -20.16 1.80 12.68
N TRP A 140 -19.14 1.23 13.32
CA TRP A 140 -18.36 1.93 14.34
C TRP A 140 -17.57 3.11 13.76
N SER A 141 -16.99 2.95 12.57
CA SER A 141 -16.25 4.00 11.87
C SER A 141 -17.14 5.18 11.53
N ASP A 142 -18.37 4.92 11.09
CA ASP A 142 -19.34 5.95 10.73
C ASP A 142 -19.83 6.74 11.94
N ARG A 143 -19.97 6.07 13.09
CA ARG A 143 -20.35 6.69 14.37
C ARG A 143 -19.23 7.55 14.94
N THR A 144 -18.02 7.00 15.04
CA THR A 144 -16.87 7.66 15.67
C THR A 144 -16.18 8.68 14.76
N GLY A 145 -16.34 8.53 13.44
CA GLY A 145 -15.53 9.24 12.43
C GLY A 145 -14.08 8.77 12.37
N ASN A 146 -13.67 7.78 13.18
CA ASN A 146 -12.28 7.35 13.23
C ASN A 146 -11.93 6.45 12.04
N ARG A 147 -11.60 7.09 10.90
CA ARG A 147 -11.19 6.39 9.68
C ARG A 147 -9.72 5.94 9.71
N LYS A 148 -8.87 6.63 10.48
CA LYS A 148 -7.42 6.39 10.53
C LYS A 148 -7.12 5.00 11.06
N THR A 149 -7.80 4.57 12.11
CA THR A 149 -7.63 3.24 12.72
C THR A 149 -7.83 2.12 11.70
N PHE A 150 -8.80 2.24 10.80
CA PHE A 150 -9.06 1.24 9.76
C PHE A 150 -8.14 1.30 8.55
N MET A 151 -7.26 2.29 8.49
CA MET A 151 -6.12 2.27 7.58
C MET A 151 -4.89 1.68 8.27
N VAL A 152 -4.70 1.94 9.56
CA VAL A 152 -3.54 1.46 10.33
C VAL A 152 -3.63 -0.05 10.61
N LEU A 153 -4.80 -0.58 10.97
CA LEU A 153 -4.95 -1.99 11.32
C LEU A 153 -4.61 -2.92 10.14
N PRO A 154 -5.17 -2.76 8.91
CA PRO A 154 -4.86 -3.67 7.82
C PRO A 154 -3.38 -3.67 7.41
N ILE A 155 -2.72 -2.51 7.40
CA ILE A 155 -1.29 -2.44 7.04
C ILE A 155 -0.41 -3.07 8.12
N LEU A 156 -0.79 -2.97 9.39
CA LEU A 156 -0.12 -3.67 10.48
C LEU A 156 -0.29 -5.19 10.34
N GLY A 157 -1.50 -5.65 10.02
CA GLY A 157 -1.74 -7.06 9.71
C GLY A 157 -0.86 -7.57 8.55
N LYS A 158 -0.70 -6.75 7.50
CA LYS A 158 0.22 -7.06 6.38
C LYS A 158 1.69 -7.08 6.79
N LEU A 159 2.14 -6.18 7.68
CA LEU A 159 3.50 -6.21 8.23
C LEU A 159 3.78 -7.49 9.03
N ILE A 160 2.84 -7.90 9.89
CA ILE A 160 2.96 -9.16 10.65
C ILE A 160 3.04 -10.35 9.69
N SER A 161 2.19 -10.36 8.67
CA SER A 161 2.13 -11.46 7.69
C SER A 161 3.41 -11.56 6.88
N ILE A 162 3.94 -10.44 6.37
CA ILE A 162 5.14 -10.48 5.53
C ILE A 162 6.36 -10.92 6.33
N ILE A 163 6.47 -10.52 7.60
CA ILE A 163 7.51 -11.02 8.51
C ILE A 163 7.35 -12.51 8.73
N GLY A 164 6.13 -12.99 8.97
CA GLY A 164 5.84 -14.41 9.11
C GLY A 164 6.17 -15.23 7.86
N ILE A 165 5.92 -14.68 6.66
CA ILE A 165 6.28 -15.31 5.39
C ILE A 165 7.79 -15.35 5.19
N ILE A 166 8.53 -14.30 5.57
CA ILE A 166 9.99 -14.32 5.55
C ILE A 166 10.50 -15.44 6.47
N LEU A 167 9.94 -15.59 7.68
CA LEU A 167 10.29 -16.69 8.59
C LEU A 167 9.93 -18.06 8.00
N SER A 168 8.76 -18.19 7.38
CA SER A 168 8.34 -19.42 6.69
C SER A 168 9.29 -19.78 5.54
N THR A 169 9.89 -18.78 4.88
CA THR A 169 10.91 -18.98 3.84
C THR A 169 12.24 -19.41 4.45
N MET A 170 12.64 -18.86 5.61
CA MET A 170 13.84 -19.29 6.36
C MET A 170 13.73 -20.75 6.81
N PHE A 171 12.57 -21.13 7.37
CA PHE A 171 12.25 -22.50 7.79
C PHE A 171 11.54 -23.28 6.69
N PHE A 172 12.09 -23.21 5.47
CA PHE A 172 11.45 -23.77 4.27
C PHE A 172 11.06 -25.24 4.43
N ARG A 173 11.93 -26.06 5.03
CA ARG A 173 11.73 -27.52 5.17
C ARG A 173 10.81 -27.92 6.32
N GLN A 174 10.63 -27.04 7.31
CA GLN A 174 9.87 -27.33 8.52
C GLN A 174 8.43 -26.81 8.45
N VAL A 175 8.19 -25.78 7.63
CA VAL A 175 6.88 -25.11 7.52
C VAL A 175 6.24 -25.47 6.18
N GLY A 176 5.15 -26.21 6.24
CA GLY A 176 4.38 -26.62 5.07
C GLY A 176 3.54 -25.50 4.46
N VAL A 177 2.79 -25.87 3.41
CA VAL A 177 1.95 -24.93 2.64
C VAL A 177 0.76 -24.43 3.46
N ASN A 178 0.16 -25.28 4.30
CA ASN A 178 -1.02 -24.91 5.08
C ASN A 178 -0.69 -23.88 6.17
N GLU A 179 0.43 -24.05 6.86
CA GLU A 179 0.91 -23.14 7.88
C GLU A 179 1.28 -21.79 7.24
N THR A 180 1.93 -21.83 6.08
CA THR A 180 2.26 -20.64 5.29
C THR A 180 0.98 -19.88 4.90
N ALA A 181 -0.08 -20.58 4.48
CA ALA A 181 -1.38 -20.00 4.15
C ALA A 181 -2.02 -19.26 5.34
N VAL A 182 -1.97 -19.86 6.53
CA VAL A 182 -2.52 -19.25 7.76
C VAL A 182 -1.71 -18.00 8.12
N ILE A 183 -0.39 -18.07 8.08
CA ILE A 183 0.50 -16.94 8.40
C ILE A 183 0.28 -15.77 7.43
N GLU A 184 0.08 -16.06 6.13
CA GLU A 184 -0.19 -15.03 5.13
C GLU A 184 -1.56 -14.36 5.34
N GLY A 185 -2.57 -15.19 5.62
CA GLY A 185 -3.97 -14.81 5.47
C GLY A 185 -4.65 -14.37 6.75
N LEU A 186 -4.31 -14.98 7.89
CA LEU A 186 -5.03 -14.78 9.14
C LEU A 186 -4.79 -13.39 9.77
N PRO A 187 -3.54 -12.90 9.91
CA PRO A 187 -3.31 -11.58 10.51
C PRO A 187 -4.00 -10.42 9.77
N PRO A 188 -3.95 -10.32 8.42
CA PRO A 188 -4.65 -9.27 7.69
C PRO A 188 -6.16 -9.50 7.73
N ALA A 189 -6.63 -10.74 7.76
CA ALA A 189 -8.05 -11.05 7.84
C ALA A 189 -8.66 -10.50 9.13
N LEU A 190 -8.03 -10.77 10.27
CA LEU A 190 -8.45 -10.26 11.58
C LEU A 190 -8.38 -8.73 11.67
N ALA A 191 -7.45 -8.12 10.94
CA ALA A 191 -7.32 -6.67 10.86
C ALA A 191 -8.33 -6.00 9.90
N GLY A 192 -9.25 -6.76 9.28
CA GLY A 192 -10.25 -6.26 8.32
C GLY A 192 -9.79 -6.26 6.86
N GLY A 193 -8.53 -6.63 6.60
CA GLY A 193 -8.00 -6.94 5.28
C GLY A 193 -8.15 -5.83 4.24
N ARG A 194 -8.23 -6.23 2.97
CA ARG A 194 -8.40 -5.31 1.84
C ARG A 194 -9.74 -4.59 1.86
N VAL A 195 -10.79 -5.21 2.41
CA VAL A 195 -12.15 -4.68 2.44
C VAL A 195 -12.22 -3.46 3.37
N ALA A 196 -11.80 -3.61 4.63
CA ALA A 196 -11.82 -2.51 5.60
C ALA A 196 -10.90 -1.35 5.17
N MET A 197 -9.72 -1.67 4.62
CA MET A 197 -8.81 -0.66 4.08
C MET A 197 -9.47 0.18 2.99
N THR A 198 -10.10 -0.47 2.01
CA THR A 198 -10.72 0.21 0.87
C THR A 198 -11.90 1.07 1.31
N MET A 199 -12.73 0.54 2.21
CA MET A 199 -13.84 1.28 2.82
C MET A 199 -13.35 2.52 3.56
N ALA A 200 -12.30 2.39 4.38
CA ALA A 200 -11.73 3.50 5.14
C ALA A 200 -11.16 4.59 4.22
N VAL A 201 -10.45 4.20 3.15
CA VAL A 201 -9.88 5.13 2.17
C VAL A 201 -10.97 5.90 1.44
N TYR A 202 -12.00 5.22 0.93
CA TYR A 202 -13.09 5.90 0.25
C TYR A 202 -13.84 6.85 1.18
N SER A 203 -14.16 6.41 2.40
CA SER A 203 -14.84 7.25 3.40
C SER A 203 -14.02 8.47 3.80
N TYR A 204 -12.71 8.29 4.01
CA TYR A 204 -11.83 9.41 4.35
C TYR A 204 -11.70 10.42 3.21
N ILE A 205 -11.65 9.97 1.95
CA ILE A 205 -11.63 10.89 0.80
C ILE A 205 -12.91 11.71 0.76
N THR A 206 -14.07 11.06 0.88
CA THR A 206 -15.35 11.78 0.85
C THR A 206 -15.45 12.82 1.97
N ASP A 207 -14.83 12.56 3.13
CA ASP A 207 -14.78 13.47 4.30
C ASP A 207 -13.80 14.66 4.15
N ILE A 208 -12.87 14.62 3.19
CA ILE A 208 -11.87 15.69 2.96
C ILE A 208 -12.08 16.44 1.64
N THR A 209 -12.89 15.92 0.73
CA THR A 209 -13.14 16.50 -0.60
C THR A 209 -14.46 17.23 -0.69
N SER A 210 -14.48 18.36 -1.38
CA SER A 210 -15.70 19.03 -1.82
C SER A 210 -16.45 18.19 -2.86
N GLU A 211 -17.74 18.44 -3.05
CA GLU A 211 -18.59 17.67 -3.97
C GLU A 211 -18.11 17.71 -5.42
N SER A 212 -17.58 18.86 -5.86
CA SER A 212 -17.08 19.06 -7.22
C SER A 212 -15.83 18.22 -7.53
N GLU A 213 -14.97 17.98 -6.54
CA GLU A 213 -13.70 17.25 -6.72
C GLU A 213 -13.77 15.79 -6.28
N ARG A 214 -14.84 15.41 -5.55
CA ARG A 214 -15.02 14.08 -4.95
C ARG A 214 -14.90 12.97 -6.00
N THR A 215 -15.63 13.07 -7.10
CA THR A 215 -15.61 12.07 -8.19
C THR A 215 -14.23 11.90 -8.79
N PHE A 216 -13.51 13.00 -9.02
CA PHE A 216 -12.16 12.97 -9.59
C PHE A 216 -11.17 12.25 -8.68
N ARG A 217 -11.16 12.57 -7.38
CA ARG A 217 -10.25 11.94 -6.41
C ARG A 217 -10.58 10.47 -6.15
N LEU A 218 -11.86 10.11 -6.12
CA LEU A 218 -12.29 8.71 -6.08
C LEU A 218 -11.84 7.95 -7.34
N GLY A 219 -11.88 8.61 -8.51
CA GLY A 219 -11.34 8.09 -9.77
C GLY A 219 -9.85 7.80 -9.70
N ILE A 220 -9.04 8.73 -9.13
CA ILE A 220 -7.60 8.52 -8.92
C ILE A 220 -7.33 7.30 -8.04
N ILE A 221 -8.01 7.16 -6.89
CA ILE A 221 -7.84 5.98 -6.04
C ILE A 221 -8.19 4.71 -6.79
N THR A 222 -9.31 4.70 -7.49
CA THR A 222 -9.75 3.52 -8.24
C THR A 222 -8.75 3.15 -9.35
N ALA A 223 -8.16 4.15 -10.01
CA ALA A 223 -7.08 3.96 -10.97
C ALA A 223 -5.85 3.35 -10.29
N ILE A 224 -5.42 3.84 -9.12
CA ILE A 224 -4.30 3.27 -8.37
C ILE A 224 -4.59 1.81 -7.99
N LEU A 225 -5.77 1.52 -7.45
CA LEU A 225 -6.19 0.16 -7.05
C LEU A 225 -6.15 -0.82 -8.22
N THR A 226 -6.49 -0.35 -9.42
CA THR A 226 -6.58 -1.17 -10.64
C THR A 226 -5.23 -1.31 -11.33
N LEU A 227 -4.50 -0.21 -11.53
CA LEU A 227 -3.20 -0.17 -12.22
C LEU A 227 -2.08 -0.81 -11.40
N SER A 228 -2.18 -0.82 -10.07
CA SER A 228 -1.19 -1.51 -9.23
C SER A 228 -1.12 -3.01 -9.48
N ARG A 229 -2.19 -3.63 -10.00
CA ARG A 229 -2.22 -5.07 -10.31
C ARG A 229 -1.27 -5.45 -11.46
N PRO A 230 -1.43 -4.94 -12.69
CA PRO A 230 -0.52 -5.28 -13.79
C PRO A 230 0.92 -4.86 -13.47
N ILE A 231 1.12 -3.70 -12.85
CA ILE A 231 2.46 -3.23 -12.46
C ILE A 231 3.10 -4.19 -11.44
N GLY A 232 2.35 -4.58 -10.41
CA GLY A 232 2.83 -5.50 -9.38
C GLY A 232 3.14 -6.89 -9.94
N LEU A 233 2.29 -7.42 -10.83
CA LEU A 233 2.52 -8.72 -11.48
C LEU A 233 3.75 -8.71 -12.39
N ALA A 234 3.89 -7.68 -13.23
CA ALA A 234 5.04 -7.53 -14.12
C ALA A 234 6.36 -7.43 -13.33
N LEU A 235 6.36 -6.64 -12.25
CA LEU A 235 7.54 -6.47 -11.40
C LEU A 235 7.85 -7.73 -10.59
N SER A 236 6.83 -8.46 -10.12
CA SER A 236 7.01 -9.64 -9.28
C SER A 236 7.72 -10.78 -10.01
N GLY A 237 7.37 -11.06 -11.27
CA GLY A 237 8.06 -12.09 -12.06
C GLY A 237 9.55 -11.78 -12.26
N ILE A 238 9.88 -10.53 -12.57
CA ILE A 238 11.27 -10.08 -12.76
C ILE A 238 12.04 -10.17 -11.43
N MET A 239 11.45 -9.69 -10.34
CA MET A 239 12.09 -9.68 -9.03
C MET A 239 12.28 -11.09 -8.48
N THR A 240 11.28 -11.96 -8.62
CA THR A 240 11.38 -13.36 -8.14
C THR A 240 12.49 -14.10 -8.87
N LYS A 241 12.65 -13.88 -10.19
CA LYS A 241 13.72 -14.50 -10.98
C LYS A 241 15.12 -13.97 -10.64
N ARG A 242 15.25 -12.68 -10.29
CA ARG A 242 16.56 -12.02 -10.09
C ARG A 242 17.03 -12.00 -8.64
N PHE A 243 16.11 -11.78 -7.70
CA PHE A 243 16.40 -11.57 -6.28
C PHE A 243 15.84 -12.69 -5.39
N GLY A 244 15.15 -13.68 -5.97
CA GLY A 244 14.48 -14.73 -5.22
C GLY A 244 13.31 -14.22 -4.35
N TYR A 245 12.74 -15.12 -3.55
CA TYR A 245 11.61 -14.78 -2.68
C TYR A 245 11.98 -13.77 -1.58
N TYR A 246 13.17 -13.91 -0.98
CA TYR A 246 13.64 -13.00 0.08
C TYR A 246 13.71 -11.55 -0.37
N GLY A 247 14.23 -11.30 -1.58
CA GLY A 247 14.29 -9.95 -2.13
C GLY A 247 12.90 -9.34 -2.32
N VAL A 248 11.96 -10.12 -2.85
CA VAL A 248 10.56 -9.67 -3.04
C VAL A 248 9.90 -9.33 -1.70
N PHE A 249 10.01 -10.22 -0.71
CA PHE A 249 9.37 -10.02 0.58
C PHE A 249 10.00 -8.87 1.38
N THR A 250 11.32 -8.68 1.27
CA THR A 250 12.01 -7.55 1.92
C THR A 250 11.56 -6.22 1.32
N VAL A 251 11.46 -6.13 -0.01
CA VAL A 251 10.93 -4.93 -0.67
C VAL A 251 9.48 -4.70 -0.27
N ALA A 252 8.64 -5.73 -0.26
CA ALA A 252 7.25 -5.60 0.18
C ALA A 252 7.15 -5.08 1.62
N CYS A 253 7.97 -5.61 2.53
CA CYS A 253 8.06 -5.16 3.92
C CYS A 253 8.45 -3.67 4.02
N PHE A 254 9.43 -3.22 3.23
CA PHE A 254 9.83 -1.81 3.19
C PHE A 254 8.69 -0.88 2.74
N PHE A 255 7.94 -1.28 1.71
CA PHE A 255 6.77 -0.50 1.26
C PHE A 255 5.69 -0.44 2.34
N TYR A 256 5.38 -1.56 2.99
CA TYR A 256 4.41 -1.57 4.09
C TYR A 256 4.86 -0.71 5.27
N LEU A 257 6.14 -0.77 5.64
CA LEU A 257 6.68 0.06 6.72
C LEU A 257 6.60 1.55 6.36
N THR A 258 6.95 1.90 5.13
CA THR A 258 6.85 3.27 4.61
C THR A 258 5.39 3.75 4.64
N GLY A 259 4.44 2.92 4.21
CA GLY A 259 3.02 3.23 4.25
C GLY A 259 2.49 3.41 5.67
N PHE A 260 2.92 2.55 6.60
CA PHE A 260 2.54 2.62 8.00
C PHE A 260 3.04 3.92 8.65
N VAL A 261 4.33 4.23 8.51
CA VAL A 261 4.93 5.48 8.99
C VAL A 261 4.26 6.69 8.35
N TYR A 262 3.96 6.63 7.05
CA TYR A 262 3.27 7.69 6.33
C TYR A 262 1.89 8.00 6.93
N ILE A 263 1.05 6.98 7.18
CA ILE A 263 -0.28 7.20 7.79
C ILE A 263 -0.14 7.83 9.17
N LEU A 264 0.78 7.31 10.01
CA LEU A 264 0.94 7.79 11.37
C LEU A 264 1.27 9.28 11.40
N LEU A 265 2.21 9.72 10.55
CA LEU A 265 2.71 11.09 10.52
C LEU A 265 1.82 12.08 9.76
N ARG A 266 1.17 11.65 8.67
CA ARG A 266 0.46 12.57 7.76
C ARG A 266 -1.05 12.54 7.88
N LEU A 267 -1.63 11.42 8.27
CA LEU A 267 -3.08 11.31 8.34
C LEU A 267 -3.59 11.86 9.67
N LYS A 268 -4.40 12.91 9.59
CA LYS A 268 -5.07 13.49 10.75
C LYS A 268 -6.28 12.65 11.09
N GLU A 269 -6.47 12.41 12.39
CA GLU A 269 -7.69 11.81 12.89
C GLU A 269 -8.81 12.85 12.83
N LYS A 270 -9.89 12.52 12.13
CA LYS A 270 -11.11 13.35 12.07
C LYS A 270 -12.21 12.64 12.86
N THR A 271 -12.18 12.74 14.17
CA THR A 271 -13.29 12.27 15.00
C THR A 271 -14.49 13.21 14.87
N LYS A 272 -15.70 12.65 14.80
CA LYS A 272 -16.93 13.46 14.92
C LYS A 272 -17.06 13.92 16.37
N LYS A 273 -17.25 15.22 16.61
CA LYS A 273 -17.38 15.83 17.95
C LYS A 273 -18.62 15.39 18.75
N THR A 274 -19.53 14.61 18.16
CA THR A 274 -20.79 14.18 18.81
C THR A 274 -20.62 13.10 19.89
N VAL A 275 -19.39 12.72 20.27
CA VAL A 275 -19.15 11.79 21.40
C VAL A 275 -18.86 12.55 22.72
N GLU A 276 -19.05 13.87 22.76
CA GLU A 276 -18.81 14.68 23.97
C GLU A 276 -20.05 14.90 24.85
N THR A 277 -21.17 14.19 24.65
CA THR A 277 -22.29 14.29 25.59
C THR A 277 -22.93 12.92 25.82
N ASP A 278 -22.91 12.53 27.09
CA ASP A 278 -23.47 11.35 27.73
C ASP A 278 -22.73 10.00 27.59
N ASN A 279 -22.07 9.69 28.70
CA ASN A 279 -21.53 8.42 29.15
C ASN A 279 -20.34 7.83 28.38
N LYS A 280 -19.28 7.58 29.15
CA LYS A 280 -18.23 6.59 28.87
C LYS A 280 -18.81 5.17 28.80
N GLU A 281 -19.89 4.95 28.06
CA GLU A 281 -20.24 3.63 27.61
C GLU A 281 -19.19 3.24 26.58
N SER A 282 -18.39 2.25 26.98
CA SER A 282 -17.28 1.65 26.27
C SER A 282 -17.30 1.85 24.76
N VAL A 283 -16.14 2.21 24.21
CA VAL A 283 -15.75 2.16 22.79
C VAL A 283 -15.76 0.68 22.32
N SER A 284 -16.91 0.03 22.46
CA SER A 284 -17.15 -1.39 22.21
C SER A 284 -18.03 -1.51 20.98
N PHE A 285 -17.77 -2.56 20.19
CA PHE A 285 -18.61 -2.96 19.07
C PHE A 285 -20.01 -3.28 19.59
N SER A 286 -20.96 -2.35 19.43
CA SER A 286 -22.33 -2.58 19.86
C SER A 286 -23.08 -3.38 18.81
N VAL A 287 -23.62 -4.53 19.20
CA VAL A 287 -24.52 -5.34 18.33
C VAL A 287 -25.74 -4.52 17.88
N LYS A 288 -26.13 -3.49 18.64
CA LYS A 288 -27.20 -2.55 18.24
C LYS A 288 -26.85 -1.78 16.96
N ASP A 289 -25.57 -1.40 16.78
CA ASP A 289 -25.10 -0.68 15.59
C ASP A 289 -25.13 -1.59 14.34
N LEU A 290 -24.88 -2.89 14.54
CA LEU A 290 -25.02 -3.91 13.48
C LEU A 290 -26.48 -4.07 13.08
N VAL A 291 -27.39 -4.26 14.05
CA VAL A 291 -28.83 -4.41 13.78
C VAL A 291 -29.37 -3.16 13.07
N ALA A 292 -28.93 -1.96 13.45
CA ALA A 292 -29.28 -0.74 12.74
C ALA A 292 -28.79 -0.75 11.27
N THR A 293 -27.53 -1.14 11.03
CA THR A 293 -26.95 -1.20 9.69
C THR A 293 -27.65 -2.24 8.80
N VAL A 294 -27.95 -3.42 9.36
CA VAL A 294 -28.71 -4.47 8.68
C VAL A 294 -30.14 -3.99 8.39
N ASN A 295 -30.80 -3.35 9.35
CA ASN A 295 -32.15 -2.81 9.14
C ASN A 295 -32.19 -1.72 8.07
N VAL A 296 -31.15 -0.88 7.93
CA VAL A 296 -31.03 0.12 6.85
C VAL A 296 -30.90 -0.54 5.46
N ALA A 297 -30.35 -1.76 5.38
CA ALA A 297 -30.32 -2.52 4.14
C ALA A 297 -31.72 -3.01 3.72
N PHE A 298 -32.59 -3.30 4.70
CA PHE A 298 -33.96 -3.78 4.47
C PHE A 298 -35.02 -2.69 4.53
N GLN A 299 -34.67 -1.45 4.89
CA GLN A 299 -35.64 -0.36 4.93
C GLN A 299 -36.25 -0.10 3.55
N PRO A 300 -37.60 0.05 3.46
CA PRO A 300 -38.25 0.42 2.22
C PRO A 300 -37.78 1.80 1.79
N ARG A 301 -37.29 1.92 0.54
CA ARG A 301 -36.85 3.18 -0.07
C ARG A 301 -37.86 3.58 -1.14
N GLU A 302 -38.21 4.86 -1.18
CA GLU A 302 -39.18 5.37 -2.15
C GLU A 302 -38.71 5.22 -3.60
N GLY A 303 -39.64 4.81 -4.47
CA GLY A 303 -39.47 4.75 -5.94
C GLY A 303 -38.53 3.65 -6.46
N PHE A 304 -37.89 3.92 -7.61
CA PHE A 304 -37.00 2.97 -8.33
C PHE A 304 -35.62 2.78 -7.70
N ARG A 305 -35.30 3.48 -6.61
CA ARG A 305 -33.96 3.45 -5.97
C ARG A 305 -33.60 2.06 -5.46
N ARG A 306 -34.57 1.30 -4.93
CA ARG A 306 -34.33 -0.08 -4.47
C ARG A 306 -33.96 -1.01 -5.63
N LEU A 307 -34.68 -0.89 -6.76
CA LEU A 307 -34.40 -1.65 -7.97
C LEU A 307 -33.00 -1.31 -8.53
N GLN A 308 -32.63 -0.03 -8.56
CA GLN A 308 -31.30 0.40 -8.99
C GLN A 308 -30.19 -0.21 -8.13
N ILE A 309 -30.33 -0.23 -6.81
CA ILE A 309 -29.34 -0.83 -5.91
C ILE A 309 -29.22 -2.33 -6.15
N ILE A 310 -30.34 -3.04 -6.27
CA ILE A 310 -30.36 -4.49 -6.54
C ILE A 310 -29.68 -4.78 -7.88
N LEU A 311 -30.00 -4.02 -8.93
CA LEU A 311 -29.37 -4.14 -10.25
C LEU A 311 -27.86 -3.89 -10.20
N ILE A 312 -27.41 -2.88 -9.45
CA ILE A 312 -25.98 -2.59 -9.28
C ILE A 312 -25.28 -3.73 -8.52
N MET A 313 -25.88 -4.28 -7.47
CA MET A 313 -25.31 -5.43 -6.74
C MET A 313 -25.23 -6.68 -7.63
N PHE A 314 -26.27 -6.94 -8.43
CA PHE A 314 -26.28 -8.06 -9.37
C PHE A 314 -25.22 -7.88 -10.46
N ALA A 315 -25.13 -6.69 -11.06
CA ALA A 315 -24.10 -6.37 -12.04
C ALA A 315 -22.69 -6.52 -11.46
N TYR A 316 -22.48 -6.08 -10.21
CA TYR A 316 -21.19 -6.25 -9.53
C TYR A 316 -20.85 -7.73 -9.33
N MET A 317 -21.81 -8.57 -8.92
CA MET A 317 -21.59 -10.03 -8.82
C MET A 317 -21.20 -10.65 -10.17
N LEU A 318 -21.87 -10.25 -11.27
CA LEU A 318 -21.55 -10.75 -12.60
C LEU A 318 -20.17 -10.30 -13.09
N ILE A 319 -19.75 -9.08 -12.76
CA ILE A 319 -18.44 -8.54 -13.19
C ILE A 319 -17.30 -9.14 -12.36
N VAL A 320 -17.48 -9.24 -11.04
CA VAL A 320 -16.39 -9.61 -10.11
C VAL A 320 -16.33 -11.12 -9.85
N GLY A 321 -17.46 -11.81 -9.85
CA GLY A 321 -17.54 -13.26 -9.59
C GLY A 321 -16.62 -14.09 -10.49
N PRO A 322 -16.68 -13.94 -11.83
CA PRO A 322 -15.82 -14.68 -12.76
C PRO A 322 -14.33 -14.36 -12.61
N VAL A 323 -13.98 -13.18 -12.10
CA VAL A 323 -12.59 -12.76 -11.88
C VAL A 323 -12.01 -13.38 -10.60
N LEU A 324 -12.85 -13.72 -9.62
CA LEU A 324 -12.45 -14.38 -8.37
C LEU A 324 -12.50 -15.92 -8.45
N GLY A 325 -13.22 -16.48 -9.42
CA GLY A 325 -13.39 -17.93 -9.61
C GLY A 325 -12.33 -18.60 -10.49
N LYS A 326 -11.22 -17.91 -10.82
CA LYS A 326 -10.08 -18.45 -11.58
C LYS A 326 -8.84 -18.54 -10.71
#